data_AF-D4DN93-F1
#
_entry.id   AF-D4DN93-F1
#
_cell.length_a   1.000
_cell.length_b   1.000
_cell.length_c   1.000
_cell.angle_alpha   90.00
_cell.angle_beta   90.00
_cell.angle_gamma   90.00
#
_symmetry.space_group_name_H-M   'P 1'
#
loop_
_entity.id
_entity.type
_entity.pdbx_description
1 polymer ?
#
loop_
_entity_poly.entity_id
_entity_poly.type
_entity_poly.pdbx_seq_one_letter_code
_entity_poly.pdbx_strand_id
1 'polypeptide(L)' 'MEMWHEKQSFDSPEHRQKELCRFVNFYNTVKPHSSLGGNTPFEVFLAYFSQPVV' A
#
# COMPACT_ATOMS: atom_id res chain seq x y z
N MET A 1 2.21 12.11 -0.98
CA MET A 1 2.89 11.27 0.04
C MET A 1 3.02 12.01 1.39
N GLU A 2 2.62 13.29 1.45
CA GLU A 2 2.57 14.16 2.63
C GLU A 2 1.59 13.69 3.75
N MET A 3 0.66 12.77 3.46
CA MET A 3 -0.40 12.45 4.42
C MET A 3 0.01 11.58 5.62
N TRP A 4 1.05 10.76 5.52
CA TRP A 4 1.41 9.78 6.56
C TRP A 4 2.80 10.02 7.15
N HIS A 5 3.77 10.38 6.32
CA HIS A 5 5.14 10.63 6.76
C HIS A 5 5.30 11.85 7.66
N GLU A 6 4.51 12.91 7.44
CA GLU A 6 4.67 14.18 8.19
C GLU A 6 3.84 14.23 9.47
N LYS A 7 2.88 13.32 9.63
CA LYS A 7 1.92 13.34 10.76
C LYS A 7 2.24 12.34 11.84
N GLN A 8 3.15 11.40 11.60
CA GLN A 8 3.37 10.28 12.50
C GLN A 8 4.67 10.40 13.27
N SER A 9 4.55 10.61 14.58
CA SER A 9 5.65 10.45 15.53
C SER A 9 5.80 8.98 15.88
N PHE A 10 7.04 8.49 15.92
CA PHE A 10 7.33 7.13 16.33
C PHE A 10 7.92 7.12 17.74
N ASP A 11 7.31 6.36 18.64
CA ASP A 11 7.73 6.29 20.04
C ASP A 11 8.88 5.29 20.27
N SER A 12 9.06 4.32 19.36
CA SER A 12 10.14 3.33 19.41
C SER A 12 10.46 2.74 18.02
N PRO A 13 11.61 2.07 17.85
CA PRO A 13 11.91 1.34 16.62
C PRO A 13 10.85 0.29 16.25
N GLU A 14 10.32 -0.43 17.25
CA GLU A 14 9.27 -1.44 17.07
C GLU A 14 7.95 -0.80 16.64
N HIS A 15 7.58 0.34 17.25
CA HIS A 15 6.40 1.11 16.84
C HIS A 15 6.55 1.55 15.37
N ARG A 16 7.70 2.10 15.00
CA ARG A 16 7.99 2.51 13.62
C ARG A 16 7.89 1.36 12.62
N GLN A 17 8.42 0.18 12.96
CA GLN A 17 8.34 -0.99 12.10
C GLN A 17 6.89 -1.41 11.88
N LYS A 18 6.10 -1.49 12.95
CA LYS A 18 4.69 -1.87 12.89
C LYS A 18 3.86 -0.90 12.06
N GLU A 19 4.08 0.40 12.24
CA GLU A 19 3.42 1.45 11.49
C GLU A 19 3.79 1.42 10.02
N LEU A 20 5.06 1.20 9.68
CA LEU A 20 5.48 1.03 8.28
C LEU A 20 4.78 -0.17 7.63
N CYS A 21 4.72 -1.31 8.31
CA CYS A 21 3.99 -2.47 7.80
C CYS A 21 2.51 -2.17 7.55
N ARG A 22 1.85 -1.46 8.48
CA ARG A 22 0.46 -1.02 8.33
C ARG A 22 0.27 -0.09 7.14
N PHE A 23 1.16 0.87 6.95
CA PHE A 23 1.11 1.79 5.82
C PHE A 23 1.26 1.06 4.48
N VAL A 24 2.27 0.20 4.37
CA VAL A 24 2.52 -0.59 3.16
C VAL A 24 1.31 -1.47 2.83
N ASN A 25 0.73 -2.15 3.82
CA ASN A 25 -0.47 -2.96 3.63
C ASN A 25 -1.66 -2.12 3.18
N PHE A 26 -1.96 -1.02 3.89
CA PHE A 26 -3.06 -0.13 3.52
C PHE A 26 -2.91 0.41 2.10
N TYR A 27 -1.72 0.88 1.72
CA TYR A 27 -1.49 1.46 0.40
C TYR A 27 -1.66 0.43 -0.73
N ASN A 28 -1.18 -0.80 -0.50
CA ASN A 28 -1.16 -1.84 -1.52
C ASN A 28 -2.47 -2.64 -1.61
N THR A 29 -3.21 -2.82 -0.50
CA THR A 29 -4.35 -3.74 -0.47
C THR A 29 -5.68 -3.11 -0.09
N VAL A 30 -5.70 -1.84 0.33
CA VAL A 30 -6.94 -1.17 0.78
C VAL A 30 -7.19 0.13 0.02
N LYS A 31 -6.14 0.94 -0.22
CA LYS A 31 -6.29 2.25 -0.84
C LYS A 31 -6.44 2.15 -2.36
N PRO A 32 -7.58 2.58 -2.93
CA PRO A 32 -7.71 2.72 -4.38
C PRO A 32 -6.88 3.90 -4.88
N HIS A 33 -6.30 3.77 -6.08
CA HIS A 33 -5.53 4.84 -6.73
C HIS A 33 -6.15 5.23 -8.06
N SER A 34 -6.36 6.53 -8.28
CA SER A 34 -6.95 7.06 -9.52
C SER A 34 -6.12 6.72 -10.75
N SER A 35 -4.79 6.71 -10.64
CA SER A 35 -3.88 6.29 -11.71
C SER A 35 -4.00 4.81 -12.08
N LEU A 36 -4.61 4.00 -11.22
CA LEU A 36 -4.88 2.57 -11.43
C LEU A 36 -6.36 2.31 -11.75
N GLY A 37 -7.09 3.33 -12.20
CA GLY A 37 -8.52 3.22 -12.51
C GLY A 37 -9.39 3.00 -11.28
N GLY A 38 -8.92 3.41 -10.09
CA GLY A 38 -9.62 3.18 -8.83
C GLY A 38 -9.35 1.82 -8.19
N ASN A 39 -8.45 1.00 -8.75
CA ASN A 39 -8.02 -0.24 -8.12
C ASN A 39 -6.88 0.01 -7.11
N THR A 40 -6.71 -0.96 -6.21
CA THR A 40 -5.51 -1.08 -5.38
C THR A 40 -4.34 -1.66 -6.19
N PRO A 41 -3.08 -1.40 -5.81
CA PRO A 41 -1.92 -1.98 -6.48
C PRO A 41 -1.94 -3.51 -6.48
N PHE A 42 -2.43 -4.12 -5.39
CA PHE A 42 -2.51 -5.57 -5.29
C PHE A 42 -3.53 -6.18 -6.26
N GLU A 43 -4.69 -5.54 -6.48
CA GLU A 43 -5.66 -6.00 -7.48
C GLU A 43 -5.07 -5.95 -8.90
N VAL A 44 -4.35 -4.87 -9.24
CA VAL A 44 -3.67 -4.75 -10.55
C VAL A 44 -2.59 -5.83 -10.70
N PHE A 45 -1.81 -6.07 -9.65
CA PHE A 45 -0.81 -7.12 -9.63
C PHE A 45 -1.43 -8.51 -9.86
N LEU A 46 -2.49 -8.84 -9.12
CA LEU A 46 -3.21 -10.10 -9.30
C LEU A 46 -3.77 -10.25 -10.71
N ALA A 47 -4.36 -9.19 -11.27
CA ALA A 47 -4.90 -9.20 -12.63
C ALA A 47 -3.80 -9.43 -13.68
N TYR A 48 -2.60 -8.88 -13.50
CA TYR A 48 -1.46 -9.09 -14.39
C TYR A 48 -0.96 -10.54 -14.37
N PHE A 49 -0.79 -11.12 -13.18
CA PHE A 49 -0.26 -12.49 -13.03
C PHE A 49 -1.30 -13.60 -13.25
N SER A 50 -2.59 -13.27 -13.28
CA SER A 50 -3.67 -14.22 -13.56
C SER A 50 -3.96 -14.38 -15.06
N GLN A 51 -3.18 -13.72 -15.93
CA GLN A 51 -3.34 -13.84 -17.38
C GLN A 51 -2.88 -15.23 -17.86
N PRO A 52 -3.57 -15.83 -18.84
CA PRO A 52 -3.09 -17.06 -19.47
C PRO A 52 -1.69 -16.83 -20.05
N VAL A 53 -0.79 -17.78 -19.83
CA VAL A 53 0.50 -17.79 -20.54
C VAL A 53 0.20 -18.14 -21.99
N VAL A 54 0.52 -17.21 -22.90
CA VAL A 54 0.38 -17.35 -24.36
C VAL A 54 1.46 -18.26 -24.91
#